data_AF-A0A7V9VED6-F1
#
_entry.id   AF-A0A7V9VED6-F1
#
_cell.length_a   1.000
_cell.length_b   1.000
_cell.length_c   1.000
_cell.angle_alpha   90.00
_cell.angle_beta   90.00
_cell.angle_gamma   90.00
#
_symmetry.space_group_name_H-M   'P 1'
#
loop_
_entity.id
_entity.type
_entity.pdbx_description
1 polymer ?
#
loop_
_entity_poly.entity_id
_entity_poly.type
_entity_poly.pdbx_seq_one_letter_code
_entity_poly.pdbx_strand_id
1 'polypeptide(L)' 'MPVLGTDDQQVGLVDHLDGDAIKLTKNDSGDGQHHWIPLSWVSQIDEHVHIDRSAADAMSGWMDSSPSGN' A
#
# COMPACT_ATOMS: atom_id res chain seq x y z
N MET A 1 -5.64 3.36 8.83
CA MET A 1 -6.34 3.70 7.58
C MET A 1 -6.08 2.55 6.61
N PRO A 2 -7.09 1.80 6.16
CA PRO A 2 -6.91 0.73 5.20
C PRO A 2 -6.71 1.29 3.78
N VAL A 3 -5.96 0.53 2.99
CA VAL A 3 -5.75 0.76 1.56
C VAL A 3 -6.64 -0.21 0.81
N LEU A 4 -7.52 0.32 -0.03
CA LEU A 4 -8.48 -0.43 -0.85
C LEU A 4 -8.05 -0.41 -2.32
N GLY A 5 -8.14 -1.57 -2.95
CA GLY A 5 -8.00 -1.70 -4.39
C GLY A 5 -9.21 -1.15 -5.14
N THR A 6 -9.12 -1.11 -6.47
CA THR A 6 -10.25 -0.79 -7.36
C THR A 6 -11.41 -1.78 -7.25
N ASP A 7 -11.16 -2.95 -6.67
CA ASP A 7 -12.11 -4.02 -6.37
C ASP A 7 -12.71 -3.93 -4.96
N ASP A 8 -12.51 -2.80 -4.25
CA ASP A 8 -12.92 -2.57 -2.87
C ASP A 8 -12.36 -3.62 -1.87
N GLN A 9 -11.34 -4.37 -2.29
CA GLN A 9 -10.62 -5.31 -1.43
C GLN A 9 -9.50 -4.60 -0.67
N GLN A 10 -9.32 -4.99 0.59
CA GLN A 10 -8.24 -4.46 1.40
C GLN A 10 -6.89 -5.02 0.92
N VAL A 11 -6.00 -4.11 0.54
CA VAL A 11 -4.61 -4.40 0.21
C VAL A 11 -3.77 -4.50 1.48
N GLY A 12 -3.99 -3.56 2.41
CA GLY A 12 -3.18 -3.43 3.61
C GLY A 12 -3.69 -2.34 4.54
N LEU A 13 -3.03 -2.17 5.67
CA LEU A 13 -3.22 -1.04 6.58
C LEU A 13 -2.01 -0.11 6.51
N VAL A 14 -2.27 1.19 6.43
CA VAL A 14 -1.23 2.23 6.53
C VAL A 14 -0.65 2.21 7.95
N ASP A 15 0.66 1.95 8.03
CA ASP A 15 1.49 2.05 9.23
C ASP A 15 2.11 3.45 9.34
N HIS A 16 2.77 3.88 8.26
CA HIS A 16 3.50 5.15 8.21
C HIS A 16 3.56 5.72 6.79
N LEU A 17 3.83 7.01 6.65
CA LEU A 17 4.15 7.66 5.38
C LEU A 17 5.66 7.88 5.33
N ASP A 18 6.33 7.25 4.37
CA ASP A 18 7.77 7.30 4.16
C ASP A 18 8.07 8.07 2.86
N GLY A 19 8.23 9.39 2.99
CA GLY A 19 8.38 10.29 1.85
C GLY A 19 7.15 10.23 0.93
N ASP A 20 7.36 9.76 -0.30
CA ASP A 20 6.32 9.59 -1.33
C ASP A 20 5.74 8.17 -1.39
N ALA A 21 5.96 7.35 -0.35
CA ALA A 21 5.42 6.00 -0.24
C ALA A 21 4.69 5.79 1.08
N ILE A 22 3.66 4.98 1.03
CA ILE A 22 2.87 4.52 2.17
C ILE A 22 3.45 3.19 2.63
N LYS A 23 3.97 3.15 3.85
CA LYS A 23 4.41 1.93 4.52
C LYS A 23 3.18 1.19 5.06
N LEU A 24 3.07 -0.08 4.70
CA LEU A 24 2.04 -0.98 5.19
C LEU A 24 2.47 -1.71 6.47
N THR A 25 1.47 -2.05 7.29
CA THR A 25 1.69 -2.85 8.49
C THR A 25 2.05 -4.29 8.12
N LYS A 26 3.12 -4.82 8.70
CA LYS A 26 3.57 -6.21 8.50
C LYS A 26 2.55 -7.29 8.86
N ASN A 27 1.55 -6.97 9.68
CA ASN A 27 0.56 -7.94 10.16
C ASN A 27 -0.47 -8.32 9.09
N ASP A 28 -0.68 -7.46 8.08
CA ASP A 28 -1.63 -7.70 6.99
C ASP A 28 -0.97 -8.39 5.78
N SER A 29 0.36 -8.48 5.80
CA SER A 29 1.15 -9.08 4.74
C SER A 29 1.44 -10.54 5.08
N GLY A 30 1.01 -11.45 4.21
CA GLY A 30 1.11 -12.90 4.44
C GLY A 30 2.54 -13.44 4.63
N ASP A 31 3.56 -12.63 4.33
CA ASP A 31 4.99 -12.91 4.45
C ASP A 31 5.64 -12.29 5.70
N GLY A 32 4.91 -11.45 6.45
CA GLY A 32 5.41 -10.81 7.68
C GLY A 32 6.45 -9.71 7.46
N GLN A 33 6.60 -9.22 6.23
CA GLN A 33 7.51 -8.12 5.89
C GLN A 33 6.79 -6.78 5.83
N HIS A 34 7.56 -5.69 5.88
CA HIS A 34 7.01 -4.38 5.57
C HIS A 34 6.94 -4.22 4.07
N HIS A 35 5.80 -3.74 3.59
CA HIS A 35 5.58 -3.45 2.19
C HIS A 35 5.34 -1.96 2.03
N TRP A 36 5.77 -1.41 0.90
CA TRP A 36 5.55 -0.01 0.56
C TRP A 36 4.71 0.11 -0.70
N ILE A 37 3.71 1.00 -0.65
CA ILE A 37 2.89 1.39 -1.79
C ILE A 37 3.24 2.85 -2.15
N PRO A 38 3.73 3.13 -3.36
CA PRO A 38 4.02 4.50 -3.75
C PRO A 38 2.72 5.31 -3.90
N LEU A 39 2.76 6.59 -3.48
CA LEU A 39 1.62 7.51 -3.62
C LEU A 39 1.17 7.68 -5.07
N SER A 40 2.02 7.38 -6.05
CA SER A 40 1.66 7.36 -7.46
C SER A 40 0.51 6.39 -7.81
N TRP A 41 0.30 5.35 -7.00
CA TRP A 41 -0.83 4.43 -7.21
C TRP A 41 -2.11 4.94 -6.57
N VAL A 42 -2.02 5.90 -5.65
CA VAL A 42 -3.19 6.43 -4.95
C VAL A 42 -4.01 7.27 -5.93
N SER A 43 -5.25 6.84 -6.17
CA SER A 43 -6.19 7.51 -7.05
C SER A 43 -7.09 8.47 -6.28
N GLN A 44 -7.50 8.08 -5.06
CA GLN A 44 -8.36 8.87 -4.18
C GLN A 44 -8.03 8.58 -2.72
N ILE A 45 -8.19 9.58 -1.87
CA ILE A 45 -8.06 9.45 -0.41
C ILE A 45 -9.33 10.00 0.22
N ASP A 46 -10.01 9.15 0.99
CA ASP A 46 -11.17 9.51 1.79
C ASP A 46 -11.04 8.95 3.23
N GLU A 47 -11.99 8.15 3.70
CA GLU A 47 -11.84 7.36 4.94
C GLU A 47 -10.82 6.23 4.74
N HIS A 48 -10.61 5.82 3.50
CA HIS A 48 -9.67 4.81 3.05
C HIS A 48 -8.77 5.37 1.93
N VAL A 49 -7.66 4.68 1.67
CA VAL A 49 -6.78 5.02 0.55
C VAL A 49 -7.18 4.15 -0.64
N HIS A 50 -7.73 4.75 -1.68
CA HIS A 50 -8.05 4.05 -2.92
C HIS A 50 -6.86 4.12 -3.87
N ILE A 51 -6.45 2.96 -4.39
CA ILE A 51 -5.42 2.86 -5.41
C ILE A 51 -6.01 2.62 -6.80
N ASP A 52 -5.22 2.84 -7.84
CA ASP A 52 -5.58 2.65 -9.25
C ASP A 52 -5.48 1.19 -9.73
N ARG A 53 -5.25 0.23 -8.82
CA ARG A 53 -5.08 -1.21 -9.11
C ARG A 53 -5.92 -2.08 -8.17
N SER A 54 -6.12 -3.33 -8.55
CA SER A 54 -6.79 -4.31 -7.68
C SER A 54 -5.90 -4.66 -6.47
N ALA A 55 -6.51 -5.17 -5.40
CA ALA A 55 -5.75 -5.61 -4.23
C ALA A 55 -4.74 -6.70 -4.57
N ALA A 56 -5.10 -7.65 -5.43
CA ALA A 56 -4.20 -8.71 -5.87
C ALA A 56 -3.00 -8.17 -6.68
N ASP A 57 -3.24 -7.24 -7.61
CA ASP A 57 -2.18 -6.61 -8.40
C ASP A 57 -1.25 -5.78 -7.51
N ALA A 58 -1.81 -5.06 -6.55
CA ALA A 58 -1.05 -4.28 -5.59
C ALA A 58 -0.18 -5.19 -4.70
N MET A 59 -0.75 -6.29 -4.19
CA MET A 59 -0.02 -7.31 -3.42
C MET A 59 1.15 -7.91 -4.20
N SER A 60 0.98 -8.16 -5.50
CA SER A 60 2.04 -8.68 -6.35
C SER A 60 3.11 -7.64 -6.71
N GLY A 61 2.80 -6.35 -6.61
CA GLY A 61 3.69 -5.25 -6.99
C GLY A 61 4.30 -4.50 -5.82
N TRP A 62 4.06 -4.94 -4.59
CA TRP A 62 4.62 -4.31 -3.39
C TRP A 62 6.13 -4.15 -3.49
N MET A 63 6.63 -3.05 -2.94
CA MET A 63 8.06 -2.84 -2.80
C MET A 63 8.49 -3.37 -1.45
N ASP A 64 9.54 -4.18 -1.40
CA ASP A 64 10.16 -4.68 -0.15
C ASP A 64 11.06 -3.64 0.54
N SER A 65 11.22 -2.45 -0.05
CA SER A 65 12.04 -1.37 0.49
C SER A 65 11.53 0.00 0.07
N SER A 66 11.82 1.03 0.88
CA SER A 66 11.39 2.40 0.59
C SER A 66 12.07 2.95 -0.68
N PRO A 67 11.32 3.51 -1.65
CA PRO A 67 11.87 4.09 -2.88
C PRO A 67 12.73 5.35 -2.66
N SER A 68 12.68 5.97 -1.48
CA SER A 68 13.43 7.19 -1.17
C SER A 68 14.89 6.94 -0.76
N GLY A 69 15.32 5.68 -0.66
CA GLY A 69 16.68 5.28 -0.33
C GLY A 69 17.56 5.05 -1.56
N ASN A 70 17.90 6.11 -2.32
CA ASN A 70 19.03 6.07 -3.27
C ASN A 70 19.79 7.39 -3.31
#